data_AF-A0A2W7SNH4-F1
#
_entry.id   AF-A0A2W7SNH4-F1
#
_cell.length_a   1.000
_cell.length_b   1.000
_cell.length_c   1.000
_cell.angle_alpha   90.00
_cell.angle_beta   90.00
_cell.angle_gamma   90.00
#
_symmetry.space_group_name_H-M   'P 1'
#
loop_
_entity.id
_entity.type
_entity.pdbx_description
1 polymer ?
#
loop_
_entity_poly.entity_id
_entity_poly.type
_entity_poly.pdbx_seq_one_letter_code
_entity_poly.pdbx_strand_id
1 'polypeptide(L)'
;MALTNEIIQQQLTEKFGDQVYNFESPFGLLTFQSPKEMNLKVLQFLYENENLQFTFLTDLCAVHYPDNKGQELAVVYLLHNLRENIRVRYKIFTDIQQPDIFTATKLFEAANWMERETYDFFGVNFIGHPNLKRVLNADEMDYFPLRKEYPLEDQTRIDKDDAMFGRGGSIF
;
A
#
# COMPACT_ATOMS: atom_id res chain seq x y z
N MET A 1 0.26 -2.45 31.49
CA MET A 1 -1.08 -1.93 31.14
C MET A 1 -1.39 -2.47 29.76
N ALA A 2 -2.61 -2.93 29.49
CA ALA A 2 -2.98 -3.37 28.15
C ALA A 2 -2.76 -2.20 27.18
N LEU A 3 -2.11 -2.47 26.04
CA LEU A 3 -1.94 -1.46 25.01
C LEU A 3 -3.34 -1.03 24.51
N THR A 4 -3.56 0.25 24.23
CA THR A 4 -4.83 0.75 23.67
C THR A 4 -4.55 1.71 22.53
N ASN A 5 -5.57 1.98 21.70
CA ASN A 5 -5.44 2.91 20.58
C ASN A 5 -5.02 4.31 21.04
N GLU A 6 -5.52 4.76 22.19
CA GLU A 6 -5.18 6.06 22.78
C GLU A 6 -3.71 6.13 23.20
N ILE A 7 -3.19 5.05 23.80
CA ILE A 7 -1.76 4.98 24.19
C ILE A 7 -0.87 4.99 22.94
N ILE A 8 -1.25 4.26 21.90
CA ILE A 8 -0.51 4.24 20.63
C ILE A 8 -0.50 5.63 20.00
N GLN A 9 -1.66 6.28 19.92
CA GLN A 9 -1.77 7.65 19.41
C GLN A 9 -0.93 8.63 20.23
N GLN A 10 -0.97 8.54 21.56
CA GLN A 10 -0.16 9.39 22.43
C GLN A 10 1.33 9.21 22.17
N GLN A 11 1.83 7.97 22.11
CA GLN A 11 3.25 7.70 21.86
C GLN A 11 3.70 8.18 20.46
N LEU A 12 2.84 8.03 19.45
CA LEU A 12 3.12 8.55 18.10
C LEU A 12 3.21 10.08 18.10
N THR A 13 2.27 10.75 18.75
CA THR A 13 2.26 12.22 18.86
C THR A 13 3.43 12.74 19.70
N GLU A 14 3.81 12.07 20.78
CA GLU A 14 4.97 12.44 21.60
C GLU A 14 6.28 12.35 20.81
N LYS A 15 6.41 11.37 19.91
CA LYS A 15 7.64 11.15 19.14
C LYS A 15 7.73 12.00 17.88
N PHE A 16 6.62 12.14 17.15
CA PHE A 16 6.59 12.76 15.81
C PHE A 16 5.82 14.08 15.75
N GLY A 17 5.12 14.47 16.81
CA GLY A 17 4.34 15.71 16.87
C GLY A 17 3.31 15.78 15.75
N ASP A 18 3.25 16.94 15.08
CA ASP A 18 2.29 17.23 14.00
C ASP A 18 2.62 16.51 12.67
N GLN A 19 3.71 15.75 12.61
CA GLN A 19 4.06 14.97 11.41
C GLN A 19 3.19 13.72 11.26
N VAL A 20 2.54 13.27 12.32
CA VAL A 20 1.52 12.22 12.29
C VAL A 20 0.16 12.87 12.49
N TYR A 21 -0.77 12.60 11.60
CA TYR A 21 -2.04 13.31 11.56
C TYR A 21 -3.19 12.40 11.12
N ASN A 22 -4.40 12.96 11.18
CA ASN A 22 -5.65 12.29 10.83
C ASN A 22 -5.84 10.94 11.53
N PHE A 23 -5.79 10.96 12.86
CA PHE A 23 -6.10 9.81 13.70
C PHE A 23 -7.60 9.55 13.71
N GLU A 24 -7.99 8.38 13.23
CA GLU A 24 -9.36 7.88 13.21
C GLU A 24 -9.38 6.46 13.76
N SER A 25 -10.51 6.00 14.30
CA SER A 25 -10.66 4.60 14.74
C SER A 25 -11.93 3.96 14.19
N PRO A 26 -12.08 3.87 12.84
CA PRO A 26 -13.24 3.22 12.25
C PRO A 26 -13.32 1.77 12.70
N PHE A 27 -14.46 1.39 13.29
CA PHE A 27 -14.71 0.05 13.82
C PHE A 27 -13.64 -0.43 14.84
N GLY A 28 -13.01 0.49 15.57
CA GLY A 28 -12.00 0.19 16.58
C GLY A 28 -10.59 -0.05 16.03
N LEU A 29 -10.36 0.09 14.71
CA LEU A 29 -9.03 -0.02 14.11
C LEU A 29 -8.39 1.37 13.99
N LEU A 30 -7.38 1.64 14.82
CA LEU A 30 -6.64 2.89 14.76
C LEU A 30 -6.02 3.07 13.37
N THR A 31 -6.38 4.16 12.72
CA THR A 31 -5.90 4.58 11.41
C THR A 31 -5.27 5.95 11.55
N PHE A 32 -4.07 6.13 11.00
CA PHE A 32 -3.40 7.42 11.01
C PHE A 32 -2.54 7.59 9.76
N GLN A 33 -2.09 8.82 9.54
CA GLN A 33 -1.39 9.24 8.33
C GLN A 33 -0.09 9.95 8.68
N SER A 34 0.85 9.94 7.75
CA SER A 34 2.01 10.83 7.80
C SER A 34 2.52 11.15 6.38
N PRO A 35 3.41 12.14 6.24
CA PRO A 35 4.15 12.37 4.99
C PRO A 35 4.99 11.15 4.62
N LYS A 36 5.21 10.95 3.31
CA LYS A 36 5.96 9.81 2.76
C LYS A 36 7.42 9.78 3.20
N GLU A 37 8.00 10.94 3.48
CA GLU A 37 9.38 11.10 3.97
C GLU A 37 9.57 10.49 5.36
N MET A 38 8.49 10.34 6.13
CA MET A 38 8.52 9.77 7.48
C MET A 38 8.23 8.27 7.51
N ASN A 39 7.89 7.64 6.36
CA ASN A 39 7.50 6.23 6.28
C ASN A 39 8.38 5.31 7.12
N LEU A 40 9.67 5.26 6.77
CA LEU A 40 10.62 4.34 7.38
C LEU A 40 10.81 4.64 8.87
N LYS A 41 10.80 5.92 9.26
CA LYS A 41 10.98 6.32 10.68
C LYS A 41 9.79 5.91 11.53
N VAL A 42 8.57 6.08 11.02
CA VAL A 42 7.34 5.69 11.71
C VAL A 42 7.29 4.16 11.83
N LEU A 43 7.53 3.43 10.73
CA LEU A 43 7.56 1.96 10.75
C LEU A 43 8.62 1.43 11.71
N GLN A 44 9.83 2.00 11.69
CA GLN A 44 10.91 1.60 12.61
C GLN A 44 10.52 1.86 14.06
N PHE A 45 9.91 3.00 14.37
CA PHE A 45 9.44 3.29 15.73
C PHE A 45 8.37 2.31 16.20
N LEU A 46 7.40 1.98 15.35
CA LEU A 46 6.35 0.99 15.68
C LEU A 46 6.92 -0.41 15.91
N TYR A 47 7.98 -0.76 15.17
CA TYR A 47 8.64 -2.06 15.27
C TYR A 47 9.55 -2.16 16.52
N GLU A 48 10.42 -1.19 16.73
CA GLU A 48 11.50 -1.25 17.74
C GLU A 48 11.05 -0.85 19.15
N ASN A 49 10.01 -0.03 19.29
CA ASN A 49 9.56 0.43 20.61
C ASN A 49 9.04 -0.75 21.45
N GLU A 50 9.66 -0.95 22.62
CA GLU A 50 9.39 -2.07 23.54
C GLU A 50 7.93 -2.15 24.00
N ASN A 51 7.20 -1.02 23.99
CA ASN A 51 5.80 -0.96 24.37
C ASN A 51 4.85 -1.21 23.18
N LEU A 52 5.31 -1.01 21.94
CA LEU A 52 4.46 -1.08 20.75
C LEU A 52 4.64 -2.38 19.98
N GLN A 53 5.87 -2.85 19.77
CA GLN A 53 6.22 -4.17 19.22
C GLN A 53 5.34 -4.63 18.04
N PHE A 54 5.10 -3.76 17.05
CA PHE A 54 4.39 -4.12 15.83
C PHE A 54 5.30 -4.92 14.89
N THR A 55 5.56 -6.17 15.25
CA THR A 55 6.52 -7.03 14.55
C THR A 55 5.92 -7.80 13.38
N PHE A 56 4.60 -7.76 13.19
CA PHE A 56 3.92 -8.48 12.12
C PHE A 56 3.27 -7.51 11.12
N LEU A 57 3.73 -7.57 9.87
CA LEU A 57 3.09 -6.91 8.74
C LEU A 57 2.02 -7.84 8.18
N THR A 58 0.75 -7.47 8.39
CA THR A 58 -0.40 -8.25 7.91
C THR A 58 -0.56 -8.11 6.41
N ASP A 59 -0.48 -6.87 5.92
CA ASP A 59 -0.70 -6.54 4.52
C ASP A 59 -0.06 -5.19 4.18
N LEU A 60 0.29 -5.02 2.92
CA LEU A 60 0.75 -3.77 2.33
C LEU A 60 0.13 -3.68 0.94
N CYS A 61 -0.73 -2.68 0.76
CA CYS A 61 -1.41 -2.44 -0.50
C CYS A 61 -1.40 -0.95 -0.85
N ALA A 62 -1.81 -0.61 -2.08
CA ALA A 62 -2.08 0.76 -2.46
C ALA A 62 -3.52 0.95 -2.93
N VAL A 63 -3.97 2.20 -2.89
CA VAL A 63 -5.30 2.63 -3.35
C VAL A 63 -5.13 3.87 -4.21
N HIS A 64 -5.77 3.91 -5.38
CA HIS A 64 -5.75 5.05 -6.28
C HIS A 64 -7.01 5.91 -6.12
N TYR A 65 -6.82 7.17 -5.69
CA TYR A 65 -7.78 8.26 -5.57
C TYR A 65 -7.54 9.33 -6.67
N PRO A 66 -8.07 9.16 -7.90
CA PRO A 66 -7.74 10.02 -9.05
C PRO A 66 -8.12 11.50 -8.88
N ASP A 67 -9.10 11.77 -8.00
CA ASP A 67 -9.62 13.11 -7.72
C ASP A 67 -8.75 13.90 -6.73
N ASN A 68 -7.85 13.24 -5.99
CA ASN A 68 -7.03 13.87 -4.96
C ASN A 68 -5.64 14.25 -5.49
N LYS A 69 -5.54 15.42 -6.14
CA LYS A 69 -4.31 15.85 -6.81
C LYS A 69 -3.12 16.02 -5.86
N GLY A 70 -1.97 15.42 -6.22
CA GLY A 70 -0.76 15.36 -5.41
C GLY A 70 -0.79 14.32 -4.29
N GLN A 71 -1.90 13.59 -4.15
CA GLN A 71 -2.15 12.54 -3.16
C GLN A 71 -2.98 11.41 -3.79
N GLU A 72 -2.72 11.13 -5.07
CA GLU A 72 -3.51 10.18 -5.84
C GLU A 72 -3.28 8.74 -5.39
N LEU A 73 -2.09 8.39 -4.94
CA LEU A 73 -1.77 7.05 -4.48
C LEU A 73 -1.64 7.01 -2.97
N ALA A 74 -2.47 6.20 -2.32
CA ALA A 74 -2.40 5.92 -0.89
C ALA A 74 -1.78 4.53 -0.66
N VAL A 75 -0.58 4.47 -0.09
CA VAL A 75 0.02 3.22 0.39
C VAL A 75 -0.44 2.96 1.81
N VAL A 76 -0.92 1.75 2.07
CA VAL A 76 -1.54 1.34 3.32
C VAL A 76 -0.78 0.16 3.89
N TYR A 77 -0.25 0.34 5.11
CA TYR A 77 0.37 -0.69 5.91
C TYR A 77 -0.60 -1.16 6.99
N LEU A 78 -0.87 -2.46 7.05
CA LEU A 78 -1.64 -3.07 8.13
C LEU A 78 -0.69 -3.81 9.07
N LEU A 79 -0.47 -3.25 10.26
CA LEU A 79 0.47 -3.77 11.24
C LEU A 79 -0.29 -4.43 12.40
N HIS A 80 0.30 -5.48 12.96
CA HIS A 80 -0.26 -6.23 14.08
C HIS A 80 0.82 -6.42 15.15
N ASN A 81 0.50 -6.00 16.38
CA ASN A 81 1.20 -6.45 17.57
C ASN A 81 0.56 -7.78 18.02
N LEU A 82 1.28 -8.88 17.83
CA LEU A 82 0.78 -10.23 18.16
C LEU A 82 0.69 -10.48 19.67
N ARG A 83 1.45 -9.75 20.49
CA ARG A 83 1.50 -9.92 21.95
C ARG A 83 0.28 -9.33 22.64
N GLU A 84 -0.05 -8.09 22.30
CA GLU A 84 -1.22 -7.37 22.83
C GLU A 84 -2.47 -7.58 21.98
N ASN A 85 -2.32 -8.25 20.83
CA ASN A 85 -3.37 -8.53 19.84
C ASN A 85 -4.09 -7.27 19.33
N ILE A 86 -3.32 -6.24 18.98
CA ILE A 86 -3.83 -4.96 18.48
C ILE A 86 -3.32 -4.72 17.07
N ARG A 87 -4.19 -4.12 16.24
CA ARG A 87 -3.89 -3.79 14.85
C ARG A 87 -3.94 -2.28 14.65
N VAL A 88 -3.09 -1.80 13.77
CA VAL A 88 -3.09 -0.40 13.33
C VAL A 88 -3.00 -0.34 11.82
N ARG A 89 -3.62 0.68 11.24
CA ARG A 89 -3.58 0.98 9.81
C ARG A 89 -2.82 2.27 9.61
N TYR A 90 -1.66 2.18 9.00
CA TYR A 90 -0.85 3.34 8.69
C TYR A 90 -0.97 3.67 7.20
N LYS A 91 -1.32 4.91 6.86
CA LYS A 91 -1.50 5.35 5.48
C LYS A 91 -0.52 6.45 5.11
N ILE A 92 -0.06 6.41 3.87
CA ILE A 92 0.82 7.41 3.28
C ILE A 92 0.26 7.78 1.93
N PHE A 93 0.20 9.07 1.65
CA PHE A 93 -0.21 9.57 0.34
C PHE A 93 1.01 10.02 -0.46
N THR A 94 0.99 9.77 -1.76
CA THR A 94 2.00 10.24 -2.71
C THR A 94 1.37 10.60 -4.04
N ASP A 95 2.07 11.48 -4.76
CA ASP A 95 1.77 11.83 -6.14
C ASP A 95 1.97 10.62 -7.07
N ILE A 96 1.09 10.46 -8.06
CA ILE A 96 1.15 9.42 -9.09
C ILE A 96 2.36 9.54 -10.03
N GLN A 97 2.88 10.75 -10.24
CA GLN A 97 4.03 11.04 -11.10
C GLN A 97 5.35 10.68 -10.45
N GLN A 98 5.45 10.86 -9.13
CA GLN A 98 6.64 10.51 -8.34
C GLN A 98 6.26 9.72 -7.08
N PRO A 99 5.82 8.46 -7.23
CA PRO A 99 5.37 7.62 -6.12
C PRO A 99 6.54 6.93 -5.40
N ASP A 100 7.55 7.71 -5.06
CA ASP A 100 8.79 7.27 -4.42
C ASP A 100 8.59 7.12 -2.90
N ILE A 101 8.74 5.90 -2.39
CA ILE A 101 8.58 5.56 -0.97
C ILE A 101 9.74 4.68 -0.53
N PHE A 102 10.28 4.87 0.67
CA PHE A 102 11.33 3.98 1.19
C PHE A 102 10.79 2.58 1.53
N THR A 103 11.52 1.55 1.13
CA THR A 103 11.17 0.14 1.42
C THR A 103 11.14 -0.17 2.91
N ALA A 104 10.22 -1.04 3.32
CA ALA A 104 10.10 -1.62 4.66
C ALA A 104 10.71 -3.03 4.75
N THR A 105 11.30 -3.57 3.67
CA THR A 105 11.85 -4.94 3.61
C THR A 105 12.87 -5.29 4.69
N LYS A 106 13.65 -4.31 5.16
CA LYS A 106 14.62 -4.52 6.25
C LYS A 106 13.96 -4.68 7.63
N LEU A 107 12.77 -4.13 7.81
CA LEU A 107 11.99 -4.26 9.05
C LEU A 107 11.10 -5.51 9.00
N PHE A 108 10.46 -5.74 7.83
CA PHE A 108 9.55 -6.85 7.61
C PHE A 108 9.97 -7.62 6.35
N GLU A 109 10.49 -8.83 6.51
CA GLU A 109 10.88 -9.67 5.36
C GLU A 109 9.70 -9.95 4.42
N ALA A 110 8.49 -10.08 4.97
CA ALA A 110 7.25 -10.26 4.23
C ALA A 110 6.93 -9.09 3.27
N ALA A 111 7.44 -7.88 3.56
CA ALA A 111 7.21 -6.72 2.70
C ALA A 111 7.81 -6.90 1.29
N ASN A 112 8.77 -7.81 1.10
CA ASN A 112 9.40 -8.01 -0.21
C ASN A 112 8.37 -8.36 -1.29
N TRP A 113 7.47 -9.28 -0.99
CA TRP A 113 6.44 -9.70 -1.95
C TRP A 113 5.34 -8.65 -2.10
N MET A 114 4.90 -8.05 -0.99
CA MET A 114 3.80 -7.08 -0.99
C MET A 114 4.19 -5.75 -1.67
N GLU A 115 5.44 -5.30 -1.50
CA GLU A 115 5.98 -4.12 -2.19
C GLU A 115 6.07 -4.36 -3.70
N ARG A 116 6.47 -5.57 -4.12
CA ARG A 116 6.49 -5.96 -5.53
C ARG A 116 5.10 -6.03 -6.14
N GLU A 117 4.12 -6.56 -5.42
CA GLU A 117 2.71 -6.56 -5.85
C GLU A 117 2.18 -5.12 -6.00
N THR A 118 2.47 -4.27 -5.02
CA THR A 118 2.05 -2.86 -5.03
C THR A 118 2.72 -2.08 -6.17
N TYR A 119 3.99 -2.36 -6.47
CA TYR A 119 4.67 -1.85 -7.65
C TYR A 119 4.00 -2.35 -8.95
N ASP A 120 3.72 -3.64 -9.05
CA ASP A 120 3.17 -4.27 -10.25
C ASP A 120 1.77 -3.71 -10.63
N PHE A 121 0.93 -3.44 -9.63
CA PHE A 121 -0.44 -2.98 -9.85
C PHE A 121 -0.66 -1.48 -9.82
N PHE A 122 0.13 -0.74 -9.04
CA PHE A 122 -0.05 0.70 -8.83
C PHE A 122 1.17 1.53 -9.22
N GLY A 123 2.31 0.92 -9.51
CA GLY A 123 3.53 1.63 -9.92
C GLY A 123 4.20 2.42 -8.81
N VAL A 124 3.98 2.05 -7.55
CA VAL A 124 4.68 2.66 -6.41
C VAL A 124 6.13 2.21 -6.43
N ASN A 125 7.05 3.18 -6.43
CA ASN A 125 8.48 2.92 -6.48
C ASN A 125 9.07 2.82 -5.07
N PHE A 126 9.42 1.60 -4.64
CA PHE A 126 10.02 1.35 -3.34
C PHE A 126 11.54 1.49 -3.38
N ILE A 127 12.05 2.65 -2.93
CA ILE A 127 13.48 2.97 -2.90
C ILE A 127 14.20 2.06 -1.90
N GLY A 128 15.26 1.40 -2.38
CA GLY A 128 16.11 0.52 -1.58
C GLY A 128 15.61 -0.93 -1.51
N HIS A 129 14.51 -1.27 -2.17
CA HIS A 129 14.02 -2.65 -2.25
C HIS A 129 15.03 -3.54 -3.01
N PRO A 130 15.37 -4.75 -2.52
CA PRO A 130 16.46 -5.55 -3.08
C PRO A 130 16.21 -6.09 -4.49
N ASN A 131 14.94 -6.30 -4.87
CA ASN A 131 14.57 -6.84 -6.19
C ASN A 131 13.17 -6.35 -6.60
N LEU A 132 13.04 -5.05 -6.85
CA LEU A 132 11.73 -4.48 -7.22
C LEU A 132 11.47 -4.75 -8.70
N LYS A 133 10.63 -5.76 -8.95
CA LYS A 133 10.17 -6.14 -10.28
C LYS A 133 8.74 -6.67 -10.22
N ARG A 134 8.06 -6.69 -11.36
CA ARG A 134 6.74 -7.31 -11.51
C ARG A 134 6.73 -8.74 -10.97
N VAL A 135 5.57 -9.19 -10.51
CA VAL A 135 5.45 -10.46 -9.80
C VAL A 135 4.23 -11.26 -10.21
N LEU A 136 3.13 -10.59 -10.59
CA LEU A 136 1.88 -11.22 -11.00
C LEU A 136 1.62 -11.01 -12.50
N ASN A 137 2.01 -9.86 -13.04
CA ASN A 137 1.78 -9.52 -14.44
C ASN A 137 3.00 -9.82 -15.33
N ALA A 138 2.80 -9.75 -16.65
CA ALA A 138 3.86 -9.94 -17.62
C ALA A 138 4.93 -8.84 -17.52
N ASP A 139 6.20 -9.22 -17.73
CA ASP A 139 7.34 -8.32 -17.56
C ASP A 139 7.31 -7.14 -18.56
N GLU A 140 6.75 -7.37 -19.75
CA GLU A 140 6.61 -6.39 -20.83
C GLU A 140 5.47 -5.37 -20.63
N MET A 141 4.60 -5.54 -19.63
CA MET A 141 3.50 -4.60 -19.41
C MET A 141 4.02 -3.21 -19.06
N ASP A 142 3.48 -2.20 -19.74
CA ASP A 142 3.86 -0.79 -19.60
C ASP A 142 2.82 0.03 -18.79
N TYR A 143 1.79 -0.63 -18.26
CA TYR A 143 0.73 -0.02 -17.48
C TYR A 143 0.51 -0.67 -16.11
N PHE A 144 -0.36 -0.06 -15.29
CA PHE A 144 -0.63 -0.44 -13.91
C PHE A 144 -2.11 -0.76 -13.70
N PRO A 145 -2.53 -2.04 -13.80
CA PRO A 145 -3.93 -2.43 -13.99
C PRO A 145 -4.94 -1.93 -12.95
N LEU A 146 -4.53 -1.77 -11.68
CA LEU A 146 -5.46 -1.35 -10.62
C LEU A 146 -5.60 0.17 -10.49
N ARG A 147 -4.89 0.94 -11.32
CA ARG A 147 -5.16 2.38 -11.42
C ARG A 147 -6.48 2.60 -12.13
N LYS A 148 -7.31 3.49 -11.58
CA LYS A 148 -8.66 3.81 -12.07
C LYS A 148 -8.70 4.48 -13.46
N GLU A 149 -7.55 4.80 -14.03
CA GLU A 149 -7.43 5.32 -15.39
C GLU A 149 -7.52 4.23 -16.47
N TYR A 150 -7.29 2.96 -16.10
CA TYR A 150 -7.34 1.85 -17.03
C TYR A 150 -8.73 1.18 -17.05
N PRO A 151 -9.25 0.85 -18.25
CA PRO A 151 -10.48 0.09 -18.37
C PRO A 151 -10.29 -1.35 -17.86
N LEU A 152 -11.40 -2.00 -17.50
CA LEU A 152 -11.39 -3.39 -17.05
C LEU A 152 -10.90 -4.36 -18.13
N GLU A 153 -11.27 -4.10 -19.39
CA GLU A 153 -10.85 -4.90 -20.52
C GLU A 153 -9.72 -4.20 -21.26
N ASP A 154 -8.67 -4.97 -21.53
CA ASP A 154 -7.60 -4.56 -22.41
C ASP A 154 -8.16 -4.38 -23.83
N GLN A 155 -8.02 -3.18 -24.37
CA GLN A 155 -8.50 -2.82 -25.71
C GLN A 155 -7.70 -3.49 -26.82
N THR A 156 -6.50 -4.01 -26.51
CA THR A 156 -5.62 -4.71 -27.47
C THR A 156 -5.85 -6.22 -27.50
N ARG A 157 -6.80 -6.72 -26.69
CA ARG A 157 -7.10 -8.13 -26.53
C ARG A 157 -7.77 -8.72 -27.78
N ILE A 158 -7.02 -9.49 -28.56
CA ILE A 158 -7.48 -10.14 -29.80
C ILE A 158 -8.10 -11.53 -29.61
N ASP A 159 -7.94 -12.17 -28.44
CA ASP A 159 -8.50 -13.50 -28.17
C ASP A 159 -10.01 -13.47 -27.88
N LYS A 160 -10.62 -12.28 -27.79
CA LYS A 160 -12.08 -12.06 -27.74
C LYS A 160 -12.64 -11.63 -29.10
N ASP A 161 -12.05 -12.08 -30.21
CA ASP A 161 -12.65 -11.91 -31.53
C ASP A 161 -13.89 -12.82 -31.66
N ASP A 162 -15.07 -12.24 -31.87
CA ASP A 162 -16.34 -12.97 -32.07
C ASP A 162 -16.26 -13.98 -33.22
N ALA A 163 -15.35 -13.79 -34.19
CA ALA A 163 -15.05 -14.76 -35.23
C ALA A 163 -14.46 -16.06 -34.66
N MET A 164 -13.64 -15.98 -33.61
CA MET A 164 -12.98 -17.12 -32.96
C MET A 164 -13.92 -17.91 -32.04
N PHE A 165 -15.08 -17.35 -31.68
CA PHE A 165 -16.13 -18.02 -30.89
C PHE A 165 -17.34 -18.45 -31.71
N GLY A 166 -17.28 -18.36 -33.05
CA GLY A 166 -18.39 -18.74 -33.93
C GLY A 166 -19.66 -17.89 -33.72
N ARG A 167 -19.52 -16.71 -33.12
CA ARG A 167 -20.61 -15.73 -32.89
C ARG A 167 -20.70 -14.70 -34.00
N GLY A 168 -19.74 -14.68 -34.93
CA GLY A 168 -19.85 -14.00 -36.22
C GLY A 168 -20.96 -14.64 -37.06
N GLY A 169 -22.18 -14.16 -36.87
CA GLY A 169 -23.36 -14.61 -37.61
C GLY A 169 -23.09 -14.59 -39.11
N SER A 170 -23.43 -15.70 -39.78
CA SER A 170 -23.61 -15.72 -41.23
C SER A 170 -24.68 -14.70 -41.58
N ILE A 171 -24.26 -13.61 -42.22
CA ILE A 171 -25.15 -12.68 -42.90
C ILE A 171 -25.75 -13.45 -44.08
N PHE A 172 -26.97 -13.94 -43.92
CA PHE A 172 -27.88 -14.30 -45.01
C PHE A 172 -29.03 -13.29 -45.02
#